data_AF-A0A258W7V8-F1
#
_entry.id   AF-A0A258W7V8-F1
#
_cell.length_a   1.000
_cell.length_b   1.000
_cell.length_c   1.000
_cell.angle_alpha   90.00
_cell.angle_beta   90.00
_cell.angle_gamma   90.00
#
_symmetry.space_group_name_H-M   'P 1'
#
loop_
_entity.id
_entity.type
_entity.pdbx_description
1 polymer ?
#
loop_
_entity_poly.entity_id
_entity_poly.type
_entity_poly.pdbx_seq_one_letter_code
_entity_poly.pdbx_strand_id
1 'polypeptide(L)' 'MSARIYQRPKNAMQSGKARTSDWILEFEPAEAKRPDPLMGWAGSGDTQAQVVLAFASQDEAQAYADR' A
#
# COMPACT_ATOMS: atom_id res chain seq x y z
N MET A 1 12.00 8.29 -0.96
CA MET A 1 10.73 7.73 -0.45
C MET A 1 10.78 6.25 -0.72
N SER A 2 10.70 5.41 0.30
CA SER A 2 10.73 3.95 0.15
C SER A 2 9.34 3.44 -0.23
N ALA A 3 9.29 2.47 -1.14
CA ALA A 3 8.07 1.76 -1.49
C ALA A 3 8.26 0.26 -1.21
N ARG A 4 7.17 -0.40 -0.85
CA ARG A 4 7.10 -1.85 -0.67
C ARG A 4 6.40 -2.45 -1.86
N ILE A 5 7.08 -3.36 -2.55
CA ILE A 5 6.54 -4.12 -3.68
C ILE A 5 6.37 -5.56 -3.25
N TYR A 6 5.15 -6.09 -3.36
CA TYR A 6 4.84 -7.46 -2.92
C TYR A 6 3.67 -8.06 -3.71
N GLN A 7 3.61 -9.39 -3.76
CA GLN A 7 2.46 -10.09 -4.34
C GLN A 7 1.34 -10.20 -3.30
N ARG A 8 0.10 -9.89 -3.69
CA ARG A 8 -1.05 -9.87 -2.77
C ARG A 8 -1.22 -11.24 -2.08
N PRO A 9 -1.15 -11.32 -0.75
CA PRO A 9 -1.32 -12.59 -0.05
C PRO A 9 -2.76 -13.10 -0.19
N LYS A 10 -2.92 -14.43 -0.21
CA LYS A 10 -4.25 -15.04 -0.17
C LYS A 10 -4.89 -14.78 1.19
N ASN A 11 -6.11 -14.27 1.20
CA ASN A 11 -6.90 -14.14 2.43
C ASN A 11 -7.21 -15.54 3.02
N ALA A 12 -6.80 -15.78 4.26
CA ALA A 12 -7.00 -17.06 4.94
C ALA A 12 -8.48 -17.39 5.19
N MET A 13 -9.34 -16.38 5.34
CA MET A 13 -10.78 -16.55 5.60
C MET A 13 -11.60 -16.82 4.34
N GLN A 14 -10.98 -16.72 3.16
CA GLN A 14 -11.69 -16.81 1.87
C GLN A 14 -11.01 -17.83 0.94
N SER A 15 -11.82 -18.49 0.11
CA SER A 15 -11.34 -19.46 -0.88
C SER A 15 -10.81 -18.80 -2.17
N GLY A 16 -11.23 -17.57 -2.46
CA GLY A 16 -10.92 -16.85 -3.70
C GLY A 16 -9.44 -16.60 -3.94
N LYS A 17 -9.03 -16.65 -5.23
CA LYS A 17 -7.63 -16.44 -5.68
C LYS A 17 -7.47 -15.40 -6.78
N ALA A 18 -8.56 -14.74 -7.19
CA ALA A 18 -8.58 -13.91 -8.40
C ALA A 18 -7.51 -12.81 -8.46
N ARG A 19 -7.05 -12.32 -7.31
CA ARG A 19 -6.10 -11.19 -7.20
C ARG A 19 -4.76 -11.57 -6.58
N THR A 20 -4.49 -12.85 -6.36
CA THR A 20 -3.25 -13.26 -5.69
C THR A 20 -2.03 -13.16 -6.60
N SER A 21 -2.24 -13.01 -7.91
CA SER A 21 -1.15 -12.78 -8.87
C SER A 21 -0.75 -11.30 -8.97
N ASP A 22 -1.60 -10.38 -8.51
CA ASP A 22 -1.36 -8.94 -8.62
C ASP A 22 -0.13 -8.53 -7.80
N TRP A 23 0.74 -7.73 -8.41
CA TRP A 23 1.86 -7.09 -7.72
C TRP A 23 1.41 -5.73 -7.21
N ILE A 24 1.56 -5.51 -5.91
CA ILE A 24 1.12 -4.30 -5.22
C ILE A 24 2.33 -3.45 -4.85
N LEU A 25 2.23 -2.15 -5.10
CA LEU A 25 3.17 -1.14 -4.63
C LEU A 25 2.46 -0.22 -3.64
N GLU A 26 3.04 -0.10 -2.44
CA GLU A 26 2.60 0.81 -1.38
C GLU A 26 3.76 1.66 -0.89
N PHE A 27 3.52 2.94 -0.63
CA PHE A 27 4.54 3.82 -0.05
C PHE A 27 4.67 3.59 1.46
N GLU A 28 5.89 3.66 1.97
CA GLU A 28 6.08 3.65 3.42
C GLU A 28 5.53 4.93 4.06
N PRO A 29 4.79 4.83 5.17
CA PRO A 29 4.26 6.01 5.84
C PRO A 29 5.37 6.98 6.24
N ALA A 30 5.26 8.23 5.81
CA ALA A 30 6.22 9.28 6.14
C ALA A 30 6.06 9.78 7.58
N GLU A 31 4.85 9.67 8.13
CA GLU A 31 4.57 9.98 9.52
C GLU A 31 3.51 9.07 10.16
N ALA A 32 3.59 8.92 11.48
CA ALA A 32 2.62 8.16 12.24
C ALA A 32 1.29 8.91 12.35
N LYS A 33 0.19 8.15 12.34
CA LYS A 33 -1.14 8.69 12.63
C LYS A 33 -1.19 9.20 14.07
N ARG A 34 -1.78 10.37 14.28
CA ARG A 34 -1.96 10.99 15.60
C ARG A 34 -3.45 11.30 15.81
N PRO A 35 -3.98 11.14 17.03
CA PRO A 35 -5.34 11.55 17.33
C PRO A 35 -5.45 13.08 17.22
N ASP A 36 -6.51 13.57 16.58
CA ASP A 36 -6.79 15.01 16.54
C ASP A 36 -7.20 15.54 17.93
N PRO A 37 -6.95 16.81 18.25
CA PRO A 37 -7.15 17.35 19.59
C PRO A 37 -8.62 17.54 19.98
N LEU A 38 -9.56 17.51 19.04
CA LEU A 38 -10.98 17.78 19.30
C LEU A 38 -11.79 16.50 19.41
N MET A 39 -11.71 15.62 18.41
CA MET A 39 -12.50 14.39 18.30
C MET A 39 -11.69 13.13 18.61
N GLY A 40 -10.36 13.21 18.60
CA GLY A 40 -9.48 12.06 18.83
C GLY A 40 -9.37 11.10 17.64
N TRP A 41 -9.80 11.51 16.44
CA TRP A 41 -9.73 10.70 15.23
C TRP A 41 -8.28 10.55 14.76
N ALA A 42 -7.93 9.36 14.28
CA ALA A 42 -6.61 9.08 13.76
C ALA A 42 -6.37 9.84 12.45
N GLY A 43 -5.68 10.98 12.54
CA GLY A 43 -5.29 11.82 11.42
C GLY A 43 -3.81 11.69 11.07
N SER A 44 -3.49 11.98 9.82
CA SER A 44 -2.12 12.16 9.32
C SER A 44 -2.17 13.14 8.16
N GLY A 45 -1.13 13.96 8.00
CA GLY A 45 -0.89 14.78 6.82
C GLY A 45 -0.26 13.99 5.67
N ASP A 46 0.18 12.76 5.91
CA ASP A 46 0.68 11.86 4.87
C ASP A 46 -0.45 11.38 3.94
N THR A 47 -0.50 11.97 2.75
CA THR A 47 -1.45 11.60 1.70
C THR A 47 -1.01 10.38 0.91
N GLN A 48 0.28 10.04 0.89
CA GLN A 48 0.82 8.90 0.13
C GLN A 48 0.37 7.57 0.74
N ALA A 49 0.08 7.55 2.04
CA ALA A 49 -0.50 6.39 2.73
C ALA A 49 -1.86 5.93 2.16
N GLN A 50 -2.50 6.73 1.30
CA GLN A 50 -3.76 6.39 0.63
C GLN A 50 -3.54 5.74 -0.74
N VAL A 51 -2.33 5.82 -1.30
CA VAL A 51 -2.02 5.37 -2.65
C VAL A 51 -1.60 3.90 -2.62
N VAL A 52 -2.34 3.07 -3.36
CA VAL A 52 -2.04 1.65 -3.59
C VAL A 52 -2.12 1.39 -5.08
N LEU A 53 -1.02 0.96 -5.68
CA LEU A 53 -0.94 0.67 -7.12
C LEU A 53 -0.84 -0.84 -7.34
N ALA A 54 -1.45 -1.31 -8.43
CA ALA A 54 -1.43 -2.71 -8.82
C ALA A 54 -0.82 -2.86 -10.23
N PHE A 55 0.06 -3.85 -10.38
CA PHE A 55 0.82 -4.14 -11.58
C PHE A 55 0.69 -5.63 -11.95
N ALA A 56 0.92 -5.94 -13.22
CA ALA A 56 0.88 -7.31 -13.71
C ALA A 56 2.19 -8.06 -13.39
N SER A 57 3.31 -7.34 -13.26
CA SER A 57 4.62 -7.91 -12.97
C SER A 57 5.38 -7.11 -11.90
N GLN A 58 6.37 -7.76 -11.27
CA GLN A 58 7.29 -7.11 -10.34
C GLN A 58 8.11 -6.01 -11.03
N ASP A 59 8.56 -6.27 -12.25
CA ASP A 59 9.43 -5.35 -13.01
C ASP A 59 8.70 -4.03 -13.35
N GLU A 60 7.41 -4.09 -13.69
CA GLU A 60 6.59 -2.89 -13.92
C GLU A 60 6.45 -2.04 -12.65
N ALA A 61 6.24 -2.69 -11.50
CA ALA A 61 6.15 -1.99 -10.22
C ALA A 61 7.49 -1.33 -9.86
N GLN A 62 8.60 -2.02 -10.12
CA GLN A 62 9.94 -1.49 -9.85
C GLN A 62 10.30 -0.34 -10.78
N ALA A 63 10.01 -0.46 -12.08
CA ALA A 63 10.22 0.61 -13.05
C ALA A 63 9.40 1.87 -12.72
N TYR A 64 8.20 1.72 -12.14
CA TYR A 64 7.44 2.84 -11.62
C TYR A 64 8.09 3.47 -10.38
N ALA A 65 8.62 2.65 -9.46
CA ALA A 65 9.26 3.12 -8.23
C ALA A 65 10.59 3.85 -8.48
N ASP A 66 11.34 3.44 -9.51
CA ASP A 66 12.65 3.99 -9.86
C ASP A 66 12.57 5.32 -10.63
N ARG A 67 11.37 5.74 -11.03
CA ARG A 67 11.12 6.95 -11.80
C ARG A 67 10.80 8.15 -10.92
#